data_AF-A0A6F8XIK1-F1
#
_entry.id   AF-A0A6F8XIK1-F1
#
_cell.length_a   1.000
_cell.length_b   1.000
_cell.length_c   1.000
_cell.angle_alpha   90.00
_cell.angle_beta   90.00
_cell.angle_gamma   90.00
#
_symmetry.space_group_name_H-M   'P 1'
#
loop_
_entity.id
_entity.type
_entity.pdbx_description
1 polymer ?
#
loop_
_entity_poly.entity_id
_entity_poly.type
_entity_poly.pdbx_seq_one_letter_code
_entity_poly.pdbx_strand_id
1 'polypeptide(L)'
;MVLAMESPNSRVSQQYKDSLLWRLVVRAAAFNEVYFVTEDAAFYDKSKALAPNLLREAEDAECAITAFHKVEDLLNHFEAGKPEALETYSIDVFQDYTKQALWDVVGEYGSFQVGGCEDFKVFRFLTDNPHASSLSASFEFKLVEPGWGSTPIRLVSCLEPFRRK
;
A
#
# COMPACT_ATOMS: atom_id res chain seq x y z
N MET A 1 -32.66 15.00 -1.75
CA MET A 1 -34.14 14.91 -1.86
C MET A 1 -34.45 13.97 -3.03
N VAL A 2 -34.93 12.76 -2.74
CA VAL A 2 -35.28 11.76 -3.76
C VAL A 2 -36.67 12.11 -4.33
N LEU A 3 -36.74 12.46 -5.61
CA LEU A 3 -38.00 12.77 -6.30
C LEU A 3 -38.74 11.46 -6.64
N ALA A 4 -39.94 11.31 -6.08
CA ALA A 4 -40.67 10.05 -5.95
C ALA A 4 -41.38 9.52 -7.21
N MET A 5 -40.83 9.70 -8.42
CA MET A 5 -41.46 9.23 -9.66
C MET A 5 -40.74 8.11 -10.41
N GLU A 6 -39.54 7.72 -9.97
CA GLU A 6 -38.91 6.47 -10.41
C GLU A 6 -38.55 5.59 -9.21
N SER A 7 -38.60 4.27 -9.38
CA SER A 7 -38.07 3.36 -8.36
C SER A 7 -36.60 3.76 -8.10
N PRO A 8 -36.19 3.98 -6.84
CA PRO A 8 -34.84 4.45 -6.52
C PRO A 8 -33.72 3.56 -7.10
N ASN A 9 -34.06 2.30 -7.42
CA ASN A 9 -33.24 1.28 -8.08
C ASN A 9 -33.78 0.89 -9.48
N SER A 10 -34.20 1.83 -10.31
CA SER A 10 -34.40 1.52 -11.74
C SER A 10 -33.04 1.20 -12.39
N ARG A 11 -33.01 0.47 -13.50
CA ARG A 11 -31.77 0.26 -14.28
C ARG A 11 -31.10 1.57 -14.71
N VAL A 12 -31.85 2.68 -14.68
CA VAL A 12 -31.47 4.03 -15.09
C VAL A 12 -31.12 4.92 -13.89
N SER A 13 -31.64 4.62 -12.69
CA SER A 13 -31.42 5.36 -11.45
C SER A 13 -30.52 4.57 -10.50
N GLN A 14 -29.22 4.88 -10.48
CA GLN A 14 -28.30 4.42 -9.42
C GLN A 14 -28.39 5.25 -8.12
N GLN A 15 -29.24 6.28 -8.11
CA GLN A 15 -29.33 7.28 -7.04
C GLN A 15 -29.51 6.68 -5.65
N TYR A 16 -30.23 5.57 -5.51
CA TYR A 16 -30.38 4.90 -4.22
C TYR A 16 -29.08 4.30 -3.71
N LYS A 17 -28.33 3.62 -4.58
CA LYS A 17 -27.05 3.02 -4.18
C LYS A 17 -26.06 4.11 -3.82
N ASP A 18 -26.04 5.18 -4.60
CA ASP A 18 -25.14 6.32 -4.36
C ASP A 18 -25.48 7.00 -3.02
N SER A 19 -26.78 7.17 -2.74
CA SER A 19 -27.26 7.70 -1.46
C SER A 19 -26.92 6.79 -0.28
N LEU A 20 -27.06 5.48 -0.43
CA LEU A 20 -26.69 4.52 0.61
C LEU A 20 -25.20 4.52 0.87
N LEU A 21 -24.39 4.53 -0.20
CA LEU A 21 -22.95 4.55 -0.13
C LEU A 21 -22.48 5.84 0.55
N TRP A 22 -23.02 6.99 0.16
CA TRP A 22 -22.74 8.27 0.81
C TRP A 22 -23.11 8.25 2.29
N ARG A 23 -24.29 7.71 2.63
CA ARG A 23 -24.73 7.62 4.03
C ARG A 23 -23.81 6.73 4.87
N LEU A 24 -23.25 5.67 4.27
CA LEU A 24 -22.25 4.82 4.92
C LEU A 24 -20.95 5.59 5.18
N VAL A 25 -20.47 6.36 4.19
CA VAL A 25 -19.28 7.20 4.29
C VAL A 25 -19.42 8.21 5.43
N VAL A 26 -20.51 8.98 5.46
CA VAL A 26 -20.79 9.96 6.53
C VAL A 26 -20.86 9.29 7.91
N ARG A 27 -21.52 8.12 8.00
CA ARG A 27 -21.60 7.39 9.28
C ARG A 27 -20.24 6.87 9.76
N ALA A 28 -19.37 6.44 8.84
CA ALA A 28 -18.02 6.03 9.18
C ALA A 28 -17.16 7.22 9.62
N ALA A 29 -17.35 8.38 8.98
CA ALA A 29 -16.61 9.60 9.22
C ALA A 29 -16.93 10.25 10.58
N ALA A 30 -18.10 9.93 11.16
CA ALA A 30 -18.45 10.36 12.51
C ALA A 30 -17.49 9.85 13.61
N PHE A 31 -16.71 8.80 13.32
CA PHE A 31 -15.82 8.17 14.31
C PHE A 31 -14.37 8.07 13.84
N ASN A 32 -14.10 8.30 12.55
CA ASN A 32 -12.79 8.08 11.94
C ASN A 32 -12.52 9.14 10.87
N GLU A 33 -11.26 9.37 10.56
CA GLU A 33 -10.89 9.99 9.29
C GLU A 33 -11.27 9.05 8.14
N VAL A 34 -12.01 9.54 7.16
CA VAL A 34 -12.48 8.73 6.04
C VAL A 34 -11.92 9.25 4.72
N TYR A 35 -11.21 8.36 4.04
CA TYR A 35 -10.79 8.54 2.66
C TYR A 35 -11.78 7.83 1.73
N PHE A 36 -12.56 8.60 0.98
CA PHE A 36 -13.56 8.06 0.07
C PHE A 36 -13.00 7.98 -1.35
N VAL A 37 -12.97 6.78 -1.93
CA VAL A 37 -12.44 6.58 -3.29
C VAL A 37 -13.52 6.03 -4.21
N THR A 38 -13.78 6.73 -5.31
CA THR A 38 -14.69 6.25 -6.37
C THR A 38 -14.38 6.93 -7.70
N GLU A 39 -14.49 6.20 -8.81
CA GLU A 39 -14.41 6.77 -10.16
C GLU A 39 -15.75 7.37 -10.63
N ASP A 40 -16.81 7.24 -9.82
CA ASP A 40 -18.13 7.75 -10.18
C ASP A 40 -18.19 9.28 -10.11
N ALA A 41 -18.35 9.89 -11.29
CA ALA A 41 -18.43 11.33 -11.45
C ALA A 41 -19.61 11.99 -10.71
N ALA A 42 -20.66 11.23 -10.36
CA ALA A 42 -21.83 11.77 -9.63
C ALA A 42 -21.47 12.31 -8.24
N PHE A 43 -20.36 11.85 -7.65
CA PHE A 43 -19.87 12.31 -6.34
C PHE A 43 -19.00 13.55 -6.41
N TYR A 44 -18.61 13.99 -7.60
CA TYR A 44 -17.65 15.06 -7.78
C TYR A 44 -18.23 16.25 -8.56
N ASP A 45 -17.63 17.40 -8.35
CA ASP A 45 -17.79 18.55 -9.22
C ASP A 45 -16.81 18.52 -10.40
N LYS A 46 -16.81 19.58 -11.22
CA LYS A 46 -15.90 19.70 -12.37
C LYS A 46 -14.42 19.78 -12.00
N SER A 47 -14.11 20.13 -10.75
CA SER A 47 -12.75 20.20 -10.22
C SER A 47 -12.25 18.87 -9.63
N LYS A 48 -13.10 17.83 -9.65
CA LYS A 48 -12.89 16.54 -8.96
C LYS A 48 -12.88 16.65 -7.43
N ALA A 49 -13.32 17.77 -6.88
CA ALA A 49 -13.66 17.87 -5.46
C ALA A 49 -15.04 17.24 -5.23
N LEU A 50 -15.39 16.95 -3.97
CA LEU A 50 -16.74 16.50 -3.62
C LEU A 50 -17.79 17.47 -4.16
N ALA A 51 -18.88 16.92 -4.69
CA ALA A 51 -20.00 17.72 -5.16
C ALA A 51 -20.51 18.65 -4.03
N PRO A 52 -20.87 19.92 -4.30
CA PRO A 52 -21.16 20.90 -3.24
C PRO A 52 -22.24 20.49 -2.24
N ASN A 53 -23.23 19.72 -2.68
CA ASN A 53 -24.26 19.17 -1.81
C ASN A 53 -23.71 18.12 -0.83
N LEU A 54 -22.79 17.28 -1.28
CA LEU A 54 -22.14 16.27 -0.43
C LEU A 54 -21.15 16.92 0.53
N LEU A 55 -20.38 17.92 0.06
CA LEU A 55 -19.51 18.71 0.91
C LEU A 55 -20.28 19.36 2.06
N ARG A 56 -21.41 20.01 1.74
CA ARG A 56 -22.28 20.61 2.75
C ARG A 56 -22.83 19.58 3.74
N GLU A 57 -23.26 18.41 3.27
CA GLU A 57 -23.71 17.33 4.17
C GLU A 57 -22.60 16.82 5.10
N ALA A 58 -21.36 16.78 4.62
CA ALA A 58 -20.20 16.42 5.44
C ALA A 58 -19.89 17.50 6.49
N GLU A 59 -19.95 18.77 6.11
CA GLU A 59 -19.79 19.93 7.00
C GLU A 59 -20.88 20.00 8.07
N ASP A 60 -22.15 19.85 7.67
CA ASP A 60 -23.31 19.83 8.58
C ASP A 60 -23.23 18.65 9.57
N ALA A 61 -22.55 17.56 9.18
CA ALA A 61 -22.31 16.40 10.03
C ALA A 61 -20.99 16.48 10.82
N GLU A 62 -20.25 17.59 10.73
CA GLU A 62 -18.94 17.80 11.36
C GLU A 62 -17.92 16.69 11.06
N CYS A 63 -17.96 16.14 9.84
CA CYS A 63 -17.16 14.99 9.43
C CYS A 63 -15.97 15.40 8.55
N ALA A 64 -14.80 14.81 8.81
CA ALA A 64 -13.62 14.97 7.95
C ALA A 64 -13.58 13.86 6.89
N ILE A 65 -14.06 14.16 5.68
CA ILE A 65 -14.05 13.26 4.53
C ILE A 65 -13.16 13.84 3.45
N THR A 66 -12.15 13.08 3.04
CA THR A 66 -11.29 13.43 1.90
C THR A 66 -11.61 12.48 0.75
N ALA A 67 -11.99 13.01 -0.41
CA ALA A 67 -12.38 12.20 -1.56
C ALA A 67 -11.27 12.14 -2.62
N PHE A 68 -11.08 10.96 -3.22
CA PHE A 68 -10.14 10.72 -4.30
C PHE A 68 -10.85 10.04 -5.47
N HIS A 69 -10.62 10.56 -6.66
CA HIS A 69 -11.21 9.97 -7.87
C HIS A 69 -10.63 8.59 -8.19
N LYS A 70 -9.34 8.39 -7.86
CA LYS A 70 -8.62 7.14 -8.15
C LYS A 70 -7.85 6.64 -6.93
N VAL A 71 -7.62 5.33 -6.88
CA VAL A 71 -6.82 4.70 -5.83
C VAL A 71 -5.39 5.22 -5.87
N GLU A 72 -4.84 5.48 -7.05
CA GLU A 72 -3.51 6.05 -7.21
C GLU A 72 -3.37 7.43 -6.55
N ASP A 73 -4.42 8.25 -6.60
CA ASP A 73 -4.40 9.58 -5.97
C ASP A 73 -4.36 9.46 -4.44
N LEU A 74 -5.11 8.49 -3.88
CA LEU A 74 -5.06 8.16 -2.45
C LEU A 74 -3.67 7.64 -2.06
N LEU A 75 -3.07 6.76 -2.87
CA LEU A 75 -1.73 6.26 -2.61
C LEU A 75 -0.74 7.43 -2.58
N ASN A 76 -0.70 8.26 -3.62
CA ASN A 76 0.16 9.44 -3.70
C ASN A 76 -0.01 10.38 -2.48
N HIS A 77 -1.24 10.54 -1.98
CA HIS A 77 -1.50 11.31 -0.78
C HIS A 77 -0.79 10.73 0.45
N PHE A 78 -0.85 9.42 0.66
CA PHE A 78 -0.11 8.76 1.74
C PHE A 78 1.41 8.75 1.50
N GLU A 79 1.86 8.78 0.24
CA GLU A 79 3.28 8.81 -0.09
C GLU A 79 3.92 10.19 0.09
N ALA A 80 3.16 11.28 -0.09
CA ALA A 80 3.65 12.66 0.01
C ALA A 80 4.22 13.03 1.40
N GLY A 81 3.91 12.25 2.45
CA GLY A 81 4.45 12.43 3.81
C GLY A 81 5.71 11.61 4.13
N LYS A 82 6.25 10.84 3.18
CA LYS A 82 7.37 9.91 3.45
C LYS A 82 8.72 10.63 3.47
N PRO A 83 9.63 10.29 4.41
CA PRO A 83 11.04 10.67 4.30
C PRO A 83 11.70 9.94 3.13
N GLU A 84 12.32 10.68 2.19
CA GLU A 84 13.14 10.14 1.08
C GLU A 84 14.30 9.24 1.57
N ALA A 85 14.73 9.40 2.83
CA ALA A 85 15.99 8.84 3.35
C ALA A 85 15.97 7.33 3.70
N LEU A 86 14.84 6.62 3.56
CA LEU A 86 14.76 5.19 3.89
C LEU A 86 15.17 4.27 2.72
N GLU A 87 15.33 4.81 1.51
CA GLU A 87 15.41 4.02 0.28
C GLU A 87 16.76 3.37 0.01
N THR A 88 17.88 4.03 0.35
CA THR A 88 19.20 3.52 -0.06
C THR A 88 19.90 2.71 1.04
N TYR A 89 19.74 3.10 2.30
CA TYR A 89 20.50 2.49 3.41
C TYR A 89 19.91 1.16 3.91
N SER A 90 18.64 0.85 3.60
CA SER A 90 17.99 -0.34 4.15
C SER A 90 18.31 -1.59 3.34
N ILE A 91 18.35 -1.51 2.01
CA ILE A 91 18.44 -2.69 1.13
C ILE A 91 19.81 -3.36 1.19
N ASP A 92 20.90 -2.59 1.08
CA ASP A 92 22.27 -3.14 1.14
C ASP A 92 22.53 -3.85 2.48
N VAL A 93 22.08 -3.23 3.57
CA VAL A 93 22.19 -3.81 4.92
C VAL A 93 21.41 -5.12 5.04
N PHE A 94 20.22 -5.21 4.43
CA PHE A 94 19.44 -6.44 4.41
C PHE A 94 20.08 -7.52 3.52
N GLN A 95 20.63 -7.13 2.38
CA GLN A 95 21.33 -8.05 1.49
C GLN A 95 22.56 -8.64 2.18
N ASP A 96 23.37 -7.80 2.83
CA ASP A 96 24.55 -8.21 3.57
C ASP A 96 24.18 -9.12 4.75
N TYR A 97 23.16 -8.76 5.52
CA TYR A 97 22.66 -9.59 6.62
C TYR A 97 22.16 -10.95 6.11
N THR A 98 21.38 -10.97 5.02
CA THR A 98 20.85 -12.21 4.44
C THR A 98 21.98 -13.08 3.88
N LYS A 99 22.96 -12.47 3.22
CA LYS A 99 24.14 -13.16 2.70
C LYS A 99 24.97 -13.77 3.83
N GLN A 100 25.15 -13.05 4.94
CA GLN A 100 25.85 -13.56 6.12
C GLN A 100 25.09 -14.71 6.76
N ALA A 101 23.77 -14.59 6.94
CA ALA A 101 22.95 -15.67 7.48
C ALA A 101 22.97 -16.93 6.58
N LEU A 102 22.96 -16.77 5.25
CA LEU A 102 23.22 -17.88 4.33
C LEU A 102 24.59 -18.49 4.57
N TRP A 103 25.62 -17.66 4.73
CA TRP A 103 26.98 -18.12 4.90
C TRP A 103 27.12 -18.96 6.17
N ASP A 104 26.50 -18.53 7.26
CA ASP A 104 26.51 -19.24 8.54
C ASP A 104 25.83 -20.63 8.40
N VAL A 105 24.72 -20.72 7.65
CA VAL A 105 24.04 -22.00 7.41
C VAL A 105 24.81 -22.88 6.43
N VAL A 106 25.15 -22.36 5.25
CA VAL A 106 25.76 -23.14 4.16
C VAL A 106 27.20 -23.54 4.51
N GLY A 107 27.94 -22.65 5.18
CA GLY A 107 29.31 -22.89 5.62
C GLY A 107 29.44 -23.98 6.68
N GLU A 108 28.40 -24.22 7.48
CA GLU A 108 28.37 -25.35 8.43
C GLU A 108 28.19 -26.72 7.73
N TYR A 109 27.59 -26.77 6.54
CA TYR A 109 27.19 -28.03 5.90
C TYR A 109 28.03 -28.47 4.68
N GLY A 110 29.06 -27.75 4.25
CA GLY A 110 30.02 -28.25 3.25
C GLY A 110 30.58 -27.21 2.29
N SER A 111 31.33 -27.71 1.28
CA SER A 111 32.20 -27.03 0.30
C SER A 111 31.65 -25.81 -0.45
N PHE A 112 30.37 -25.46 -0.29
CA PHE A 112 29.73 -24.40 -1.06
C PHE A 112 30.10 -23.01 -0.54
N GLN A 113 30.24 -22.07 -1.47
CA GLN A 113 30.41 -20.65 -1.20
C GLN A 113 29.18 -19.88 -1.67
N VAL A 114 28.70 -18.95 -0.84
CA VAL A 114 27.66 -18.00 -1.23
C VAL A 114 28.29 -16.94 -2.14
N GLY A 115 27.91 -16.97 -3.41
CA GLY A 115 28.32 -16.04 -4.45
C GLY A 115 27.57 -14.70 -4.41
N GLY A 116 27.45 -14.07 -5.57
CA GLY A 116 26.67 -12.84 -5.73
C GLY A 116 25.16 -13.06 -5.59
N CYS A 117 24.46 -11.98 -5.29
CA CYS A 117 23.00 -11.92 -5.47
C CYS A 117 22.72 -11.73 -6.97
N GLU A 118 21.98 -12.66 -7.56
CA GLU A 118 21.66 -12.68 -8.99
C GLU A 118 20.37 -11.90 -9.30
N ASP A 119 19.40 -11.94 -8.39
CA ASP A 119 18.15 -11.20 -8.47
C ASP A 119 17.71 -10.74 -7.09
N PHE A 120 17.13 -9.55 -7.01
CA PHE A 120 16.51 -9.06 -5.78
C PHE A 120 15.22 -8.30 -6.08
N LYS A 121 14.22 -8.50 -5.23
CA LYS A 121 12.93 -7.81 -5.32
C LYS A 121 12.55 -7.29 -3.95
N VAL A 122 12.28 -5.99 -3.87
CA VAL A 122 11.83 -5.34 -2.64
C VAL A 122 10.46 -4.72 -2.89
N PHE A 123 9.50 -5.10 -2.07
CA PHE A 123 8.16 -4.52 -2.02
C PHE A 123 8.02 -3.70 -0.75
N ARG A 124 7.58 -2.45 -0.91
CA ARG A 124 7.31 -1.56 0.21
C ARG A 124 5.81 -1.46 0.44
N PHE A 125 5.43 -1.52 1.70
CA PHE A 125 4.05 -1.35 2.14
C PHE A 125 3.97 -0.17 3.11
N LEU A 126 2.93 0.64 2.90
CA LEU A 126 2.53 1.68 3.84
C LEU A 126 2.06 1.04 5.15
N THR A 127 2.34 1.72 6.26
CA THR A 127 1.84 1.35 7.58
C THR A 127 0.99 2.48 8.14
N ASP A 128 0.22 2.18 9.18
CA ASP A 128 -0.54 3.13 9.98
C ASP A 128 0.34 4.24 10.61
N ASN A 129 1.60 3.93 10.90
CA ASN A 129 2.59 4.93 11.30
C ASN A 129 3.28 5.54 10.05
N PRO A 130 3.15 6.86 9.80
CA PRO A 130 3.75 7.53 8.64
C PRO A 130 5.30 7.58 8.67
N HIS A 131 5.89 7.34 9.84
CA HIS A 131 7.33 7.25 10.03
C HIS A 131 7.86 5.80 10.00
N ALA A 132 6.97 4.81 9.84
CA ALA A 132 7.34 3.42 9.65
C ALA A 132 7.03 2.97 8.21
N SER A 133 7.72 1.92 7.77
CA SER A 133 7.42 1.25 6.51
C SER A 133 7.62 -0.24 6.71
N SER A 134 6.77 -1.03 6.08
CA SER A 134 6.94 -2.48 6.01
C SER A 134 7.62 -2.82 4.69
N LEU A 135 8.55 -3.77 4.71
CA LEU A 135 9.35 -4.17 3.57
C LEU A 135 9.27 -5.70 3.43
N SER A 136 8.94 -6.18 2.23
CA SER A 136 9.11 -7.59 1.87
C SER A 136 10.23 -7.69 0.84
N ALA A 137 11.21 -8.55 1.10
CA ALA A 137 12.37 -8.70 0.23
C ALA A 137 12.56 -10.16 -0.21
N SER A 138 12.88 -10.37 -1.47
CA SER A 138 13.28 -11.67 -2.02
C SER A 138 14.68 -11.51 -2.59
N PHE A 139 15.60 -12.39 -2.19
CA PHE A 139 16.97 -12.40 -2.67
C PHE A 139 17.28 -13.77 -3.26
N GLU A 140 17.83 -13.78 -4.47
CA GLU A 140 18.33 -14.99 -5.11
C GLU A 140 19.86 -14.96 -5.09
N PHE A 141 20.45 -15.93 -4.40
CA PHE A 141 21.90 -16.03 -4.27
C PHE A 141 22.41 -17.25 -5.02
N LYS A 142 23.55 -17.09 -5.66
CA LYS A 142 24.24 -18.19 -6.32
C LYS A 142 25.06 -18.96 -5.31
N LEU A 143 24.89 -20.27 -5.20
CA LEU A 143 25.88 -21.11 -4.53
C LEU A 143 26.91 -21.62 -5.53
N VAL A 144 28.17 -21.57 -5.15
CA VAL A 144 29.31 -22.01 -5.96
C VAL A 144 30.03 -23.12 -5.22
N GLU A 145 30.13 -24.29 -5.84
CA GLU A 145 30.98 -25.35 -5.32
C GLU A 145 32.37 -25.26 -5.99
N PRO A 146 33.47 -25.24 -5.22
CA PRO A 146 34.82 -25.31 -5.74
C PRO A 146 35.02 -26.60 -6.55
N GLY A 147 34.94 -26.50 -7.88
CA GLY A 147 35.28 -27.58 -8.82
C GLY A 147 34.12 -28.24 -9.56
N TRP A 148 32.85 -28.01 -9.20
CA TRP A 148 31.68 -28.68 -9.82
C TRP A 148 30.65 -27.73 -10.47
N GLY A 149 30.91 -26.42 -10.45
CA GLY A 149 30.04 -25.41 -11.04
C GLY A 149 29.11 -24.77 -10.02
N SER A 150 28.13 -24.01 -10.50
CA SER A 150 27.27 -23.19 -9.65
C SER A 150 25.79 -23.57 -9.76
N THR A 151 25.09 -23.56 -8.63
CA THR A 151 23.64 -23.79 -8.55
C THR A 151 22.96 -22.59 -7.89
N PRO A 152 21.96 -21.97 -8.53
CA PRO A 152 21.22 -20.86 -7.93
C PRO A 152 20.29 -21.39 -6.82
N ILE A 153 20.23 -20.66 -5.69
CA ILE A 153 19.27 -20.90 -4.63
C ILE A 153 18.48 -19.62 -4.37
N ARG A 154 17.16 -19.75 -4.35
CA ARG A 154 16.25 -18.65 -4.07
C ARG A 154 15.83 -18.65 -2.62
N LEU A 155 16.01 -17.52 -1.93
CA LEU A 155 15.56 -17.32 -0.57
C LEU A 155 14.59 -16.16 -0.50
N VAL A 156 13.43 -16.45 0.08
CA VAL A 156 12.37 -15.46 0.26
C VAL A 156 12.35 -15.10 1.73
N SER A 157 12.63 -13.83 2.04
CA SER A 157 12.64 -13.32 3.41
C SER A 157 11.55 -12.26 3.57
N CYS A 158 10.41 -12.64 4.14
CA CYS A 158 9.43 -11.66 4.59
C CYS A 158 9.94 -11.00 5.88
N LEU A 159 10.15 -9.69 5.85
CA LEU A 159 10.56 -8.93 7.02
C LEU A 159 9.35 -8.19 7.61
N GLU A 160 9.18 -8.30 8.92
CA GLU A 160 8.19 -7.54 9.67
C GLU A 160 8.63 -6.07 9.83
N PRO A 161 7.70 -5.13 10.11
CA PRO A 161 7.96 -3.69 10.09
C PRO A 161 9.19 -3.30 10.92
N PHE A 162 10.15 -2.65 10.25
CA PHE A 162 11.37 -2.17 10.86
C PHE A 162 11.06 -0.91 11.68
N ARG A 163 10.92 -1.06 13.00
CA ARG A 163 10.76 0.08 13.92
C ARG A 163 12.15 0.61 14.31
N ARG A 164 12.57 1.74 13.75
CA ARG A 164 13.64 2.55 14.39
C ARG A 164 13.08 3.06 15.72
N LYS A 165 13.73 2.69 16.82
CA LYS A 165 13.52 3.30 18.15
C LYS A 165 14.14 4.69 18.19
#